data_AF-A0A2E3SPV3-F1
#
_entry.id   AF-A0A2E3SPV3-F1
#
_cell.length_a   1.000
_cell.length_b   1.000
_cell.length_c   1.000
_cell.angle_alpha   90.00
_cell.angle_beta   90.00
_cell.angle_gamma   90.00
#
_symmetry.space_group_name_H-M   'P 1'
#
loop_
_entity.id
_entity.type
_entity.pdbx_description
1 polymer ?
#
loop_
_entity_poly.entity_id
_entity_poly.type
_entity_poly.pdbx_seq_one_letter_code
_entity_poly.pdbx_strand_id
1 'polypeptide(L)' 'MAKKKAFALRIDPELLKAVEKWAADEFRSSNGQIEWIISEALKKSKRFPKPKKDE' A
#
# COMPACT_ATOMS: atom_id res chain seq x y z
N MET A 1 14.50 0.09 -10.36
CA MET A 1 13.38 0.43 -9.45
C MET A 1 12.08 0.18 -10.20
N ALA A 2 11.16 -0.60 -9.65
CA ALA A 2 9.85 -0.83 -10.29
C ALA A 2 9.15 0.53 -10.51
N LYS A 3 8.62 0.74 -11.71
CA LYS A 3 7.98 2.01 -12.10
C LYS A 3 6.70 2.19 -11.27
N LYS A 4 6.72 3.10 -10.28
CA LYS A 4 5.52 3.43 -9.50
C LYS A 4 4.57 4.27 -10.35
N LYS A 5 3.29 3.89 -10.40
CA LYS A 5 2.25 4.63 -11.12
C LYS A 5 1.48 5.51 -10.13
N ALA A 6 1.52 6.82 -10.34
CA ALA A 6 0.67 7.74 -9.58
C ALA A 6 -0.80 7.53 -9.96
N PHE A 7 -1.68 7.52 -8.96
CA PHE A 7 -3.12 7.44 -9.15
C PHE A 7 -3.82 8.26 -8.06
N ALA A 8 -4.95 8.88 -8.41
CA ALA A 8 -5.78 9.59 -7.44
C ALA A 8 -6.67 8.58 -6.70
N LEU A 9 -6.43 8.39 -5.41
CA LEU A 9 -7.24 7.53 -4.55
C LEU A 9 -8.38 8.35 -3.95
N ARG A 10 -9.63 7.94 -4.21
CA ARG A 10 -10.78 8.44 -3.45
C ARG A 10 -10.87 7.63 -2.16
N ILE A 11 -10.70 8.30 -1.03
CA ILE A 11 -10.66 7.69 0.30
C ILE A 11 -11.38 8.59 1.30
N ASP A 12 -11.99 7.97 2.30
CA ASP A 12 -12.56 8.70 3.42
C ASP A 12 -11.46 9.50 4.16
N PRO A 13 -11.68 10.79 4.48
CA PRO A 13 -10.66 11.62 5.12
C PRO A 13 -10.25 11.15 6.52
N GLU A 14 -11.16 10.55 7.30
CA GLU A 14 -10.85 10.05 8.64
C GLU A 14 -10.01 8.77 8.56
N LEU A 15 -10.31 7.92 7.57
CA LEU A 15 -9.51 6.74 7.30
C LEU A 15 -8.09 7.12 6.86
N LEU A 16 -7.93 8.14 6.02
CA LEU A 16 -6.61 8.64 5.63
C LEU A 16 -5.83 9.15 6.84
N LYS A 17 -6.45 9.95 7.71
CA LYS A 17 -5.80 10.45 8.95
C LYS A 17 -5.32 9.31 9.86
N ALA A 18 -6.12 8.23 9.99
CA ALA A 18 -5.71 7.07 10.76
C ALA A 18 -4.48 6.37 10.15
N VAL A 19 -4.42 6.26 8.81
CA VAL A 19 -3.27 5.70 8.10
C VAL A 19 -2.04 6.60 8.24
N GLU A 20 -2.19 7.93 8.16
CA GLU A 20 -1.10 8.88 8.35
C GLU A 20 -0.52 8.83 9.76
N LYS A 21 -1.39 8.75 10.78
CA LYS A 21 -0.96 8.58 12.17
C LYS A 21 -0.16 7.27 12.34
N TRP A 22 -0.68 6.16 11.83
CA TRP A 22 0.02 4.87 11.90
C TRP A 22 1.36 4.91 11.16
N ALA A 23 1.42 5.56 10.00
CA ALA A 23 2.67 5.74 9.26
C ALA A 23 3.69 6.53 10.10
N ALA A 24 3.26 7.61 10.76
CA ALA A 24 4.11 8.41 11.64
C ALA A 24 4.62 7.62 12.85
N ASP A 25 3.76 6.81 13.48
CA ASP A 25 4.11 5.95 14.62
C ASP A 25 5.20 4.91 14.24
N GLU A 26 5.24 4.47 12.98
CA GLU A 26 6.24 3.53 12.44
C GLU A 26 7.40 4.21 11.69
N PHE A 27 7.55 5.55 11.76
CA PHE A 27 8.55 6.32 11.01
C PHE A 27 8.55 6.03 9.49
N ARG A 28 7.36 5.84 8.91
CA ARG A 28 7.12 5.55 7.48
C ARG A 28 6.40 6.71 6.81
N SER A 29 6.54 6.84 5.49
CA SER A 29 5.68 7.75 4.71
C SER A 29 4.27 7.17 4.54
N SER A 30 3.26 8.04 4.43
CA SER A 30 1.87 7.62 4.20
C SER A 30 1.71 6.76 2.95
N ASN A 31 2.43 7.10 1.87
CA ASN A 31 2.45 6.29 0.64
C ASN A 31 3.06 4.90 0.88
N GLY A 32 4.15 4.82 1.66
CA GLY A 32 4.76 3.53 2.02
C GLY A 32 3.82 2.69 2.91
N GLN A 33 3.10 3.34 3.82
CA GLN A 33 2.10 2.68 4.66
C GLN A 33 0.96 2.10 3.83
N ILE A 34 0.41 2.88 2.91
CA ILE A 34 -0.65 2.45 1.99
C ILE A 34 -0.18 1.26 1.14
N GLU A 35 1.03 1.34 0.58
CA GLU A 35 1.63 0.25 -0.21
C GLU A 35 1.77 -1.05 0.61
N TRP A 36 2.22 -0.94 1.87
CA TRP A 36 2.33 -2.08 2.78
C TRP A 36 0.96 -2.69 3.12
N ILE A 37 -0.03 -1.87 3.49
CA ILE A 37 -1.39 -2.32 3.82
C ILE A 37 -1.99 -3.07 2.63
N ILE A 38 -1.90 -2.51 1.41
CA ILE A 38 -2.43 -3.13 0.20
C ILE A 38 -1.71 -4.45 -0.09
N SER A 39 -0.37 -4.48 0.03
CA SER A 39 0.44 -5.69 -0.18
C SER A 39 0.02 -6.81 0.78
N GLU A 40 -0.11 -6.51 2.07
CA GLU A 40 -0.53 -7.48 3.08
C GLU A 40 -1.97 -7.96 2.86
N ALA A 41 -2.89 -7.07 2.50
CA ALA A 41 -4.27 -7.44 2.17
C ALA A 41 -4.35 -8.35 0.93
N LEU A 42 -3.53 -8.08 -0.09
CA LEU A 42 -3.44 -8.92 -1.29
C LEU A 42 -2.84 -10.30 -0.97
N LYS A 43 -1.81 -10.38 -0.13
CA LYS A 43 -1.25 -11.67 0.32
C LYS A 43 -2.26 -12.48 1.11
N LYS A 44 -2.92 -11.87 2.11
CA LYS A 44 -3.95 -12.51 2.94
C LYS A 44 -5.13 -13.03 2.10
N SER A 45 -5.51 -12.28 1.05
CA SER A 45 -6.55 -12.69 0.12
C SER A 45 -6.10 -13.67 -0.97
N LYS A 46 -4.82 -14.11 -0.97
CA LYS A 46 -4.20 -14.95 -2.02
C LYS A 46 -4.31 -14.33 -3.43
N ARG A 47 -4.34 -12.99 -3.51
CA ARG A 47 -4.42 -12.20 -4.75
C ARG A 47 -3.12 -11.46 -5.08
N PHE A 48 -2.09 -11.60 -4.24
CA PHE A 48 -0.78 -11.03 -4.55
C PHE A 48 -0.26 -11.63 -5.86
N PRO A 49 0.24 -10.80 -6.80
CA PRO A 49 0.72 -11.30 -8.08
C PRO A 49 1.81 -12.33 -7.85
N LYS A 50 1.66 -13.52 -8.45
CA LYS A 50 2.74 -14.51 -8.48
C LYS A 50 3.90 -13.90 -9.28
N PRO A 51 5.17 -14.15 -8.90
CA PRO A 51 6.28 -13.79 -9.76
C PRO A 51 6.00 -14.40 -11.13
N LYS A 52 5.98 -13.58 -12.19
CA LYS A 52 6.08 -14.10 -13.54
C LYS A 52 7.38 -14.89 -13.56
N LYS A 53 7.29 -16.20 -13.80
CA LYS A 53 8.43 -16.91 -14.37
C LYS A 53 8.61 -16.27 -15.73
N ASP A 54 9.61 -15.41 -15.85
CA ASP A 54 10.08 -14.99 -17.15
C ASP A 54 10.65 -16.26 -17.81
N GLU A 55 9.90 -16.83 -18.76
CA GLU A 55 10.43 -17.76 -19.77
C GLU A 55 11.21 -16.98 -20.82
#